data_AF-A0A076HA48-F1
#
_entry.id   AF-A0A076HA48-F1
#
_cell.length_a   1.000
_cell.length_b   1.000
_cell.length_c   1.000
_cell.angle_alpha   90.00
_cell.angle_beta   90.00
_cell.angle_gamma   90.00
#
_symmetry.space_group_name_H-M   'P 1'
#
loop_
_entity.id
_entity.type
_entity.pdbx_description
1 polymer ?
#
loop_
_entity_poly.entity_id
_entity_poly.type
_entity_poly.pdbx_seq_one_letter_code
_entity_poly.pdbx_strand_id
1 'polypeptide(L)'
;MTATQQQDLQLQRRLQQDSIQLGGRTIYLNPFLYWRRFDSNTDRWLREPGQLTEDQITANRCRFYPEVDWSQLDDQQIAVRDGAVEMFLKSLELISTFHPELGSGQLLEVERKMTITKKRAFERWVDKALRRRSREETREHRRFERTRFWRAWREWIVLDTTQKALVPMVMLMVLCGFAGWSMGMRQSVCPTLSLPSGQTGIR
;
A
#
# COMPACT_ATOMS: atom_id res chain seq x y z
N MET A 1 2.06 -33.59 1.07
CA MET A 1 1.37 -33.40 -0.24
C MET A 1 -0.14 -33.20 -0.12
N THR A 2 -0.72 -33.05 1.08
CA THR A 2 -2.18 -32.94 1.30
C THR A 2 -2.71 -31.50 1.35
N ALA A 3 -1.87 -30.52 1.67
CA ALA A 3 -2.28 -29.12 1.81
C ALA A 3 -2.66 -28.45 0.46
N THR A 4 -2.01 -28.82 -0.64
CA THR A 4 -2.30 -28.30 -1.98
C THR A 4 -3.64 -28.82 -2.51
N GLN A 5 -3.92 -30.12 -2.36
CA GLN A 5 -5.21 -30.70 -2.77
C GLN A 5 -6.42 -30.10 -2.02
N GLN A 6 -6.26 -29.77 -0.73
CA GLN A 6 -7.33 -29.11 0.03
C GLN A 6 -7.59 -27.68 -0.42
N GLN A 7 -6.56 -26.92 -0.82
CA GLN A 7 -6.72 -25.57 -1.37
C GLN A 7 -7.44 -25.60 -2.72
N ASP A 8 -7.12 -26.56 -3.59
CA ASP A 8 -7.75 -26.69 -4.90
C ASP A 8 -9.25 -27.02 -4.81
N LEU A 9 -9.64 -27.89 -3.87
CA LEU A 9 -11.06 -28.23 -3.64
C LEU A 9 -11.86 -27.06 -3.06
N GLN A 10 -11.24 -26.21 -2.23
CA GLN A 10 -11.88 -24.99 -1.74
C GLN A 10 -12.02 -23.95 -2.86
N LEU A 11 -11.01 -23.83 -3.72
CA LEU A 11 -11.04 -22.94 -4.87
C LEU A 11 -12.12 -23.36 -5.87
N GLN A 12 -12.23 -24.64 -6.21
CA GLN A 12 -13.31 -25.16 -7.06
C GLN A 12 -14.70 -24.86 -6.48
N ARG A 13 -14.91 -25.04 -5.17
CA ARG A 13 -16.19 -24.70 -4.53
C ARG A 13 -16.52 -23.21 -4.62
N ARG A 14 -15.53 -22.33 -4.44
CA ARG A 14 -15.73 -20.88 -4.61
C ARG A 14 -16.05 -20.51 -6.06
N LEU A 15 -15.37 -21.12 -7.03
CA LEU A 15 -15.64 -20.90 -8.45
C LEU A 15 -17.04 -21.38 -8.86
N GLN A 16 -17.51 -22.49 -8.29
CA GLN A 16 -18.88 -22.98 -8.51
C GLN A 16 -19.91 -21.99 -7.94
N GLN A 17 -19.69 -21.49 -6.72
CA GLN A 17 -20.55 -20.47 -6.09
C GLN A 17 -20.56 -19.15 -6.87
N ASP A 18 -19.45 -18.82 -7.50
CA ASP A 18 -19.25 -17.61 -8.30
C ASP A 18 -19.65 -17.79 -9.76
N SER A 19 -20.45 -18.79 -10.12
CA SER A 19 -20.91 -18.98 -11.50
C SER A 19 -22.42 -19.09 -11.64
N ILE A 20 -22.93 -18.80 -12.83
CA ILE A 20 -24.32 -18.96 -13.25
C ILE A 20 -24.34 -19.63 -14.62
N GLN A 21 -25.27 -20.57 -14.82
CA GLN A 21 -25.48 -21.18 -16.12
C GLN A 21 -26.62 -20.47 -16.83
N LEU A 22 -26.34 -19.83 -17.96
CA LEU A 22 -27.34 -19.17 -18.80
C LEU A 22 -27.14 -19.63 -20.24
N GLY A 23 -28.23 -20.07 -20.90
CA GLY A 23 -28.17 -20.52 -22.30
C GLY A 23 -27.17 -21.64 -22.57
N GLY A 24 -26.97 -22.54 -21.61
CA GLY A 24 -25.99 -23.64 -21.71
C GLY A 24 -24.52 -23.23 -21.50
N ARG A 25 -24.26 -21.99 -21.07
CA ARG A 25 -22.90 -21.46 -20.84
C ARG A 25 -22.71 -21.08 -19.38
N THR A 26 -21.51 -21.33 -18.87
CA THR A 26 -21.12 -20.94 -17.51
C THR A 26 -20.52 -19.54 -17.54
N ILE A 27 -21.20 -18.60 -16.89
CA ILE A 27 -20.75 -17.22 -16.69
C ILE A 27 -20.24 -17.10 -15.27
N TYR A 28 -19.09 -16.48 -15.09
CA TYR A 28 -18.57 -16.19 -13.76
C TYR A 28 -19.05 -14.81 -13.30
N LEU A 29 -19.38 -14.68 -12.03
CA LEU A 29 -19.79 -13.41 -11.39
C LEU A 29 -18.58 -12.68 -10.80
N ASN A 30 -17.44 -13.35 -10.74
CA ASN A 30 -16.21 -12.83 -10.18
C ASN A 30 -15.40 -12.11 -11.27
N PRO A 31 -15.32 -10.76 -11.25
CA PRO A 31 -14.68 -9.99 -12.31
C PRO A 31 -13.17 -10.25 -12.41
N PHE A 32 -12.52 -10.68 -11.32
CA PHE A 32 -11.09 -10.97 -11.30
C PHE A 32 -10.72 -12.15 -12.23
N LEU A 33 -11.67 -13.06 -12.50
CA LEU A 33 -11.46 -14.16 -13.44
C LEU A 33 -11.39 -13.65 -14.89
N TYR A 34 -12.16 -12.62 -15.21
CA TYR A 34 -12.11 -11.96 -16.51
C TYR A 34 -10.88 -11.07 -16.63
N TRP A 35 -10.54 -10.33 -15.57
CA TRP A 35 -9.34 -9.48 -15.57
C TRP A 35 -8.05 -10.24 -15.83
N ARG A 36 -7.90 -11.46 -15.31
CA ARG A 36 -6.71 -12.28 -15.59
C ARG A 36 -6.63 -12.69 -17.06
N ARG A 37 -7.77 -12.94 -17.70
CA ARG A 37 -7.85 -13.34 -19.12
C ARG A 37 -7.72 -12.16 -20.07
N PHE A 38 -8.04 -10.96 -19.59
CA PHE A 38 -7.94 -9.69 -20.31
C PHE A 38 -6.52 -9.08 -20.25
N ASP A 39 -5.62 -9.59 -19.40
CA ASP A 39 -4.32 -9.01 -19.06
C ASP A 39 -3.17 -9.45 -20.00
N SER A 40 -3.19 -9.01 -21.25
CA SER A 40 -1.99 -9.08 -22.09
C SER A 40 -1.46 -7.74 -22.58
N ASN A 41 -2.25 -6.66 -22.66
CA ASN A 41 -1.71 -5.34 -23.00
C ASN A 41 -2.60 -4.11 -22.71
N THR A 42 -3.83 -4.28 -22.22
CA THR A 42 -4.79 -3.17 -22.14
C THR A 42 -5.37 -3.03 -20.73
N ASP A 43 -5.23 -1.81 -20.20
CA ASP A 43 -6.21 -1.18 -19.34
C ASP A 43 -6.25 -1.56 -17.86
N ARG A 44 -5.23 -1.04 -17.15
CA ARG A 44 -5.24 -0.78 -15.70
C ARG A 44 -6.53 -0.12 -15.21
N TRP A 45 -7.27 0.57 -16.08
CA TRP A 45 -8.50 1.26 -15.71
C TRP A 45 -9.63 0.32 -15.25
N LEU A 46 -9.61 -0.94 -15.68
CA LEU A 46 -10.63 -1.89 -15.21
C LEU A 46 -10.40 -2.36 -13.75
N ARG A 47 -9.25 -2.03 -13.14
CA ARG A 47 -8.79 -2.59 -11.85
C ARG A 47 -8.77 -1.63 -10.68
N GLU A 48 -8.91 -0.32 -10.90
CA GLU A 48 -8.88 0.65 -9.81
C GLU A 48 -10.22 1.38 -9.69
N PRO A 49 -10.71 1.65 -8.47
CA PRO A 49 -11.87 2.52 -8.26
C PRO A 49 -11.49 4.00 -8.46
N GLY A 50 -12.50 4.81 -8.78
CA GLY A 50 -12.42 6.26 -8.96
C GLY A 50 -12.02 6.70 -10.37
N GLN A 51 -12.45 5.98 -11.42
CA GLN A 51 -12.10 6.30 -12.80
C GLN A 51 -13.30 6.53 -13.71
N LEU A 52 -14.46 6.04 -13.30
CA LEU A 52 -15.74 6.27 -13.94
C LEU A 52 -16.28 7.64 -13.49
N THR A 53 -17.04 8.34 -14.34
CA THR A 53 -17.51 9.71 -14.02
C THR A 53 -18.50 9.69 -12.85
N GLU A 54 -18.41 10.70 -11.97
CA GLU A 54 -19.27 10.80 -10.79
C GLU A 54 -20.77 10.82 -11.16
N ASP A 55 -21.12 11.44 -12.28
CA ASP A 55 -22.50 11.48 -12.80
C ASP A 55 -23.03 10.09 -13.14
N GLN A 56 -22.20 9.25 -13.79
CA GLN A 56 -22.59 7.89 -14.17
C GLN A 56 -22.72 6.98 -12.94
N ILE A 57 -21.87 7.18 -11.93
CA ILE A 57 -21.98 6.47 -10.64
C ILE A 57 -23.27 6.89 -9.93
N THR A 58 -23.50 8.20 -9.80
CA THR A 58 -24.66 8.77 -9.09
C THR A 58 -25.97 8.30 -9.71
N ALA A 59 -26.05 8.28 -11.05
CA ALA A 59 -27.23 7.78 -11.77
C ALA A 59 -27.54 6.30 -11.50
N ASN A 60 -26.54 5.50 -11.12
CA ASN A 60 -26.71 4.05 -10.88
C ASN A 60 -26.77 3.68 -9.38
N ARG A 61 -26.70 4.65 -8.46
CA ARG A 61 -26.76 4.39 -7.01
C ARG A 61 -28.02 3.61 -6.60
N CYS A 62 -29.19 4.07 -7.02
CA CYS A 62 -30.47 3.42 -6.70
C CYS A 62 -30.66 2.06 -7.39
N ARG A 63 -29.92 1.76 -8.45
CA ARG A 63 -29.97 0.47 -9.16
C ARG A 63 -29.32 -0.65 -8.33
N PHE A 64 -28.16 -0.37 -7.72
CA PHE A 64 -27.39 -1.36 -6.95
C PHE A 64 -27.61 -1.27 -5.43
N TYR A 65 -28.01 -0.11 -4.94
CA TYR A 65 -28.27 0.18 -3.52
C TYR A 65 -29.64 0.87 -3.33
N PRO A 66 -30.75 0.23 -3.73
CA PRO A 66 -32.09 0.78 -3.53
C PRO A 66 -32.45 0.92 -2.03
N GLU A 67 -31.84 0.12 -1.17
CA GLU A 67 -32.15 0.08 0.26
C GLU A 67 -31.40 1.12 1.11
N VAL A 68 -30.49 1.89 0.50
CA VAL A 68 -29.60 2.81 1.21
C VAL A 68 -30.08 4.25 1.06
N ASP A 69 -30.24 4.94 2.20
CA ASP A 69 -30.42 6.39 2.22
C ASP A 69 -29.04 7.07 2.16
N TRP A 70 -28.71 7.62 0.99
CA TRP A 70 -27.42 8.23 0.71
C TRP A 70 -27.18 9.54 1.47
N SER A 71 -28.23 10.19 1.97
CA SER A 71 -28.13 11.45 2.72
C SER A 71 -27.58 11.27 4.14
N GLN A 72 -27.67 10.05 4.68
CA GLN A 72 -27.26 9.73 6.05
C GLN A 72 -25.87 9.07 6.14
N LEU A 73 -25.18 8.92 5.00
CA LEU A 73 -23.89 8.25 4.94
C LEU A 73 -22.74 9.24 5.15
N ASP A 74 -21.70 8.81 5.85
CA ASP A 74 -20.42 9.52 5.90
C ASP A 74 -19.71 9.49 4.54
N ASP A 75 -18.84 10.48 4.29
CA ASP A 75 -18.06 10.58 3.04
C ASP A 75 -17.28 9.30 2.71
N GLN A 76 -16.66 8.67 3.71
CA GLN A 76 -15.94 7.40 3.51
C GLN A 76 -16.90 6.28 3.07
N GLN A 77 -18.10 6.26 3.66
CA GLN A 77 -19.13 5.27 3.38
C GLN A 77 -19.75 5.46 1.99
N ILE A 78 -19.87 6.72 1.56
CA ILE A 78 -20.27 7.08 0.19
C ILE A 78 -19.18 6.63 -0.79
N ALA A 79 -17.92 6.99 -0.56
CA ALA A 79 -16.81 6.65 -1.46
C ALA A 79 -16.64 5.14 -1.66
N VAL A 80 -16.84 4.34 -0.61
CA VAL A 80 -16.78 2.86 -0.72
C VAL A 80 -17.92 2.30 -1.55
N ARG A 81 -19.15 2.81 -1.36
CA ARG A 81 -20.32 2.33 -2.11
C ARG A 81 -20.32 2.82 -3.55
N ASP A 82 -19.88 4.04 -3.81
CA ASP A 82 -19.67 4.59 -5.15
C ASP A 82 -18.62 3.79 -5.92
N GLY A 83 -17.49 3.51 -5.29
CA GLY A 83 -16.49 2.62 -5.87
C GLY A 83 -17.05 1.21 -6.11
N ALA A 84 -17.91 0.69 -5.23
CA ALA A 84 -18.56 -0.60 -5.44
C ALA A 84 -19.53 -0.59 -6.64
N VAL A 85 -20.30 0.48 -6.82
CA VAL A 85 -21.16 0.71 -8.01
C VAL A 85 -20.31 0.71 -9.27
N GLU A 86 -19.19 1.42 -9.28
CA GLU A 86 -18.24 1.39 -10.40
C GLU A 86 -17.72 -0.03 -10.68
N MET A 87 -17.41 -0.80 -9.64
CA MET A 87 -17.01 -2.19 -9.81
C MET A 87 -18.10 -3.05 -10.43
N PHE A 88 -19.37 -2.84 -10.05
CA PHE A 88 -20.49 -3.55 -10.68
C PHE A 88 -20.61 -3.21 -12.17
N LEU A 89 -20.54 -1.93 -12.53
CA LEU A 89 -20.61 -1.48 -13.92
C LEU A 89 -19.49 -2.08 -14.77
N LYS A 90 -18.23 -1.97 -14.30
CA LYS A 90 -17.06 -2.57 -14.97
C LYS A 90 -17.20 -4.08 -15.10
N SER A 91 -17.75 -4.75 -14.09
CA SER A 91 -17.97 -6.20 -14.12
C SER A 91 -18.99 -6.59 -15.19
N LEU A 92 -20.09 -5.85 -15.31
CA LEU A 92 -21.11 -6.10 -16.34
C LEU A 92 -20.56 -5.86 -17.74
N GLU A 93 -19.79 -4.78 -17.93
CA GLU A 93 -19.13 -4.47 -19.19
C GLU A 93 -18.20 -5.61 -19.62
N LEU A 94 -17.38 -6.11 -18.70
CA LEU A 94 -16.51 -7.27 -18.97
C LEU A 94 -17.30 -8.52 -19.32
N ILE A 95 -18.34 -8.85 -18.55
CA ILE A 95 -19.16 -10.03 -18.84
C ILE A 95 -19.81 -9.90 -20.22
N SER A 96 -20.33 -8.72 -20.58
CA SER A 96 -20.89 -8.49 -21.91
C SER A 96 -19.85 -8.61 -23.03
N THR A 97 -18.60 -8.19 -22.78
CA THR A 97 -17.50 -8.30 -23.74
C THR A 97 -17.09 -9.75 -23.98
N PHE A 98 -17.01 -10.56 -22.91
CA PHE A 98 -16.61 -11.97 -23.00
C PHE A 98 -17.76 -12.91 -23.42
N HIS A 99 -19.00 -12.46 -23.28
CA HIS A 99 -20.19 -13.22 -23.64
C HIS A 99 -21.16 -12.34 -24.45
N PRO A 100 -20.80 -11.97 -25.70
CA PRO A 100 -21.59 -11.06 -26.53
C PRO A 100 -22.97 -11.62 -26.91
N GLU A 101 -23.13 -12.95 -26.84
CA GLU A 101 -24.39 -13.65 -27.11
C GLU A 101 -25.44 -13.50 -25.99
N LEU A 102 -25.09 -12.88 -24.85
CA LEU A 102 -26.03 -12.68 -23.76
C LEU A 102 -27.04 -11.60 -24.13
N GLY A 103 -28.31 -12.00 -24.23
CA GLY A 103 -29.41 -11.04 -24.37
C GLY A 103 -29.55 -10.13 -23.14
N SER A 104 -30.22 -9.00 -23.30
CA SER A 104 -30.45 -8.02 -22.22
C SER A 104 -31.12 -8.63 -20.98
N GLY A 105 -32.05 -9.58 -21.17
CA GLY A 105 -32.70 -10.29 -20.06
C GLY A 105 -31.76 -11.20 -19.27
N GLN A 106 -30.83 -11.88 -19.96
CA GLN A 106 -29.81 -12.71 -19.32
C GLN A 106 -28.80 -11.85 -18.57
N LEU A 107 -28.43 -10.69 -19.13
CA LEU A 107 -27.53 -9.75 -18.47
C LEU A 107 -28.16 -9.16 -17.18
N LEU A 108 -29.47 -8.89 -17.18
CA LEU A 108 -30.21 -8.46 -15.99
C LEU A 108 -30.20 -9.55 -14.90
N GLU A 109 -30.28 -10.82 -15.27
CA GLU A 109 -30.19 -11.93 -14.32
C GLU A 109 -28.79 -12.03 -13.69
N VAL A 110 -27.74 -11.87 -14.51
CA VAL A 110 -26.35 -11.77 -14.04
C VAL A 110 -26.20 -10.60 -13.07
N GLU A 111 -26.72 -9.42 -13.42
CA GLU A 111 -26.69 -8.24 -12.58
C GLU A 111 -27.35 -8.47 -11.22
N ARG A 112 -28.57 -9.02 -11.20
CA ARG A 112 -29.29 -9.32 -9.95
C ARG A 112 -28.50 -10.29 -9.09
N LYS A 113 -28.03 -11.39 -9.67
CA LYS A 113 -27.25 -12.40 -8.94
C LYS A 113 -25.94 -11.81 -8.42
N MET A 114 -25.28 -10.98 -9.21
CA MET A 114 -24.04 -10.31 -8.83
C MET A 114 -24.29 -9.31 -7.69
N THR A 115 -25.35 -8.50 -7.76
CA THR A 115 -25.71 -7.53 -6.72
C THR A 115 -26.00 -8.21 -5.39
N ILE A 116 -26.64 -9.39 -5.39
CA ILE A 116 -26.91 -10.13 -4.16
C ILE A 116 -25.64 -10.77 -3.59
N THR A 117 -24.82 -11.39 -4.44
CA THR A 117 -23.70 -12.23 -3.99
C THR A 117 -22.38 -11.47 -3.78
N LYS A 118 -22.13 -10.41 -4.58
CA LYS A 118 -20.83 -9.73 -4.66
C LYS A 118 -20.78 -8.37 -3.98
N LYS A 119 -21.91 -7.78 -3.59
CA LYS A 119 -21.98 -6.43 -2.96
C LYS A 119 -20.98 -6.23 -1.82
N ARG A 120 -21.05 -7.06 -0.78
CA ARG A 120 -20.11 -7.01 0.35
C ARG A 120 -18.67 -7.35 -0.03
N ALA A 121 -18.46 -8.10 -1.11
CA ALA A 121 -17.11 -8.42 -1.58
C ALA A 121 -16.48 -7.21 -2.28
N PHE A 122 -17.26 -6.52 -3.11
CA PHE A 122 -16.83 -5.29 -3.77
C PHE A 122 -16.58 -4.17 -2.78
N GLU A 123 -17.48 -3.92 -1.82
CA GLU A 123 -17.25 -2.93 -0.77
C GLU A 123 -15.94 -3.16 -0.01
N ARG A 124 -15.70 -4.41 0.44
CA ARG A 124 -14.45 -4.76 1.15
C ARG A 124 -13.22 -4.58 0.28
N TRP A 125 -13.32 -4.92 -1.00
CA TRP A 125 -12.21 -4.77 -1.92
C TRP A 125 -11.93 -3.28 -2.20
N VAL A 126 -12.98 -2.47 -2.41
CA VAL A 126 -12.89 -1.03 -2.64
C VAL A 126 -12.33 -0.33 -1.40
N ASP A 127 -12.85 -0.60 -0.21
CA ASP A 127 -12.32 -0.04 1.04
C ASP A 127 -10.83 -0.37 1.21
N LYS A 128 -10.43 -1.61 0.90
CA LYS A 128 -9.01 -2.00 0.91
C LYS A 128 -8.19 -1.24 -0.14
N ALA A 129 -8.72 -1.03 -1.34
CA ALA A 129 -8.06 -0.30 -2.41
C ALA A 129 -7.90 1.19 -2.07
N LEU A 130 -8.94 1.84 -1.55
CA LEU A 130 -8.91 3.23 -1.10
C LEU A 130 -7.91 3.43 0.05
N ARG A 131 -7.94 2.55 1.06
CA ARG A 131 -6.94 2.57 2.15
C ARG A 131 -5.53 2.33 1.66
N ARG A 132 -5.35 1.56 0.60
CA ARG A 132 -4.03 1.33 0.00
C ARG A 132 -3.54 2.61 -0.69
N ARG A 133 -4.40 3.26 -1.49
CA ARG A 133 -4.09 4.52 -2.17
C ARG A 133 -3.70 5.61 -1.16
N SER A 134 -4.50 5.82 -0.11
CA SER A 134 -4.18 6.83 0.92
C SER A 134 -2.87 6.54 1.67
N ARG A 135 -2.54 5.26 1.89
CA ARG A 135 -1.25 4.86 2.46
C ARG A 135 -0.08 5.11 1.49
N GLU A 136 -0.30 4.95 0.20
CA GLU A 136 0.72 5.22 -0.83
C GLU A 136 0.95 6.73 -0.94
N GLU A 137 -0.09 7.55 -1.00
CA GLU A 137 -0.02 9.02 -0.99
C GLU A 137 0.70 9.54 0.25
N THR A 138 0.35 9.08 1.45
CA THR A 138 1.04 9.48 2.69
C THR A 138 2.50 9.04 2.72
N ARG A 139 2.85 7.90 2.12
CA ARG A 139 4.26 7.47 1.98
C ARG A 139 5.01 8.33 1.00
N GLU A 140 4.38 8.72 -0.11
CA GLU A 140 4.96 9.60 -1.11
C GLU A 140 5.18 11.00 -0.56
N HIS A 141 4.22 11.55 0.18
CA HIS A 141 4.38 12.82 0.91
C HIS A 141 5.57 12.77 1.88
N ARG A 142 5.67 11.73 2.72
CA ARG A 142 6.81 11.59 3.64
C ARG A 142 8.14 11.43 2.91
N ARG A 143 8.16 10.73 1.76
CA ARG A 143 9.37 10.61 0.92
C ARG A 143 9.74 11.96 0.34
N PHE A 144 8.78 12.73 -0.14
CA PHE A 144 8.97 14.05 -0.69
C PHE A 144 9.49 15.05 0.36
N GLU A 145 8.96 15.02 1.57
CA GLU A 145 9.46 15.85 2.68
C GLU A 145 10.90 15.49 3.05
N ARG A 146 11.22 14.18 3.12
CA ARG A 146 12.60 13.72 3.37
C ARG A 146 13.55 14.16 2.28
N THR A 147 13.19 14.01 1.01
CA THR A 147 14.06 14.42 -0.10
C THR A 147 14.23 15.93 -0.14
N ARG A 148 13.18 16.71 0.15
CA ARG A 148 13.26 18.16 0.28
C ARG A 148 14.17 18.57 1.42
N PHE A 149 14.02 17.95 2.59
CA PHE A 149 14.87 18.22 3.75
C PHE A 149 16.33 17.89 3.46
N TRP A 150 16.62 16.72 2.89
CA TRP A 150 17.98 16.33 2.50
C TRP A 150 18.59 17.27 1.46
N ARG A 151 17.81 17.73 0.48
CA ARG A 151 18.27 18.72 -0.51
C ARG A 151 18.55 20.06 0.14
N ALA A 152 17.64 20.58 0.97
CA ALA A 152 17.83 21.83 1.70
C ALA A 152 19.03 21.78 2.64
N TRP A 153 19.26 20.66 3.34
CA TRP A 153 20.45 20.46 4.17
C TRP A 153 21.74 20.40 3.35
N ARG A 154 21.72 19.69 2.21
CA ARG A 154 22.87 19.66 1.31
C ARG A 154 23.17 21.06 0.77
N GLU A 155 22.16 21.81 0.36
CA GLU A 155 22.30 23.20 -0.08
C GLU A 155 22.89 24.07 1.05
N TRP A 156 22.39 23.94 2.28
CA TRP A 156 22.90 24.69 3.44
C TRP A 156 24.36 24.35 3.78
N ILE A 157 24.78 23.08 3.71
CA ILE A 157 26.17 22.66 3.92
C ILE A 157 27.09 23.17 2.80
N VAL A 158 26.59 23.22 1.57
CA VAL A 158 27.36 23.66 0.40
C VAL A 158 27.44 25.19 0.31
N LEU A 159 26.57 25.94 0.99
CA LEU A 159 26.68 27.40 1.04
C LEU A 159 28.05 27.83 1.63
N ASP A 160 28.80 28.60 0.85
CA ASP A 160 30.13 29.11 1.23
C ASP A 160 30.13 29.92 2.52
N THR A 161 29.01 30.62 2.81
CA THR A 161 28.83 31.39 4.04
C THR A 161 28.78 30.49 5.27
N THR A 162 28.14 29.33 5.17
CA THR A 162 28.03 28.35 6.25
C THR A 162 29.36 27.66 6.50
N GLN A 163 30.08 27.32 5.42
CA GLN A 163 31.41 26.71 5.52
C GLN A 163 32.41 27.62 6.22
N LYS A 164 32.43 28.92 5.87
CA LYS A 164 33.33 29.90 6.51
C LYS A 164 33.06 30.05 8.02
N ALA A 165 31.83 29.85 8.48
CA ALA A 165 31.46 29.92 9.89
C ALA A 165 31.65 28.60 10.66
N LEU A 166 31.39 27.45 10.03
CA LEU A 166 31.43 26.12 10.68
C LEU A 166 32.85 25.54 10.79
N VAL A 167 33.71 25.76 9.79
CA VAL A 167 35.08 25.24 9.76
C VAL A 167 35.89 25.55 11.04
N PRO A 168 35.95 26.81 11.54
CA PRO A 168 36.71 27.11 12.75
C PRO A 168 36.13 26.45 14.02
N MET A 169 34.80 26.34 14.11
CA MET A 169 34.11 25.65 15.22
C MET A 169 34.43 24.16 15.26
N VAL A 170 34.40 23.48 14.11
CA VAL A 170 34.74 22.06 14.00
C VAL A 170 36.21 21.83 14.31
N MET A 171 37.10 22.69 13.81
CA MET A 171 38.53 22.64 14.11
C MET A 171 38.78 22.73 15.62
N LEU A 172 38.10 23.65 16.31
CA LEU A 172 38.23 23.85 17.75
C LEU A 172 37.71 22.64 18.54
N MET A 173 36.58 22.05 18.14
CA MET A 173 36.08 20.81 18.75
C MET A 173 37.07 19.64 18.59
N VAL A 174 37.66 19.46 17.40
CA VAL A 174 38.65 18.42 17.16
C VAL A 174 39.89 18.65 18.01
N LEU A 175 40.36 19.89 18.11
CA LEU A 175 41.50 20.26 18.96
C LEU A 175 41.20 19.99 20.44
N CYS A 176 40.01 20.35 20.94
CA CYS A 176 39.60 20.06 22.32
C CYS A 176 39.45 18.56 22.59
N GLY A 177 38.88 17.80 21.64
CA GLY A 177 38.76 16.35 21.75
C GLY A 177 40.13 15.66 21.75
N PHE A 178 41.04 16.08 20.88
CA PHE A 178 42.40 15.55 20.80
C PHE A 178 43.26 15.95 22.01
N ALA A 179 43.16 17.20 22.46
CA ALA A 179 43.83 17.67 23.68
C ALA A 179 43.31 16.95 24.93
N GLY A 180 41.98 16.79 25.05
CA GLY A 180 41.36 16.03 26.13
C GLY A 180 41.73 14.55 26.12
N TRP A 181 41.75 13.91 24.96
CA TRP A 181 42.14 12.49 24.83
C TRP A 181 43.63 12.28 25.14
N SER A 182 44.50 13.16 24.63
CA SER A 182 45.95 13.06 24.87
C SER A 182 46.35 13.38 26.32
N MET A 183 45.63 14.27 27.02
CA MET A 183 45.80 14.49 28.45
C MET A 183 45.25 13.32 29.28
N GLY A 184 44.12 12.74 28.88
CA GLY A 184 43.52 11.58 29.54
C GLY A 184 44.40 10.32 29.48
N MET A 185 45.10 10.08 28.37
CA MET A 185 46.08 8.98 28.27
C MET A 185 47.34 9.21 29.10
N ARG A 186 47.73 10.46 29.39
CA ARG A 186 48.92 10.76 30.20
C ARG A 186 48.69 10.54 31.70
N GLN A 187 47.46 10.63 32.18
CA GLN A 187 47.12 10.41 33.60
C GLN A 187 46.93 8.92 33.96
N SER A 188 46.72 8.03 32.97
CA SER A 188 46.51 6.59 33.19
C SER A 188 47.79 5.73 33.15
N VAL A 189 48.97 6.34 33.01
CA VAL A 189 50.27 5.64 33.14
C VAL A 189 50.91 6.03 34.46
N CYS A 190 50.54 5.33 35.54
CA CYS A 190 51.26 5.41 36.82
C CYS A 190 52.25 4.22 36.88
N PRO A 191 53.58 4.46 36.89
CA PRO A 191 54.58 3.41 37.02
C PRO A 191 54.93 3.21 38.49
N THR A 192 54.76 2.01 39.04
CA THR A 192 55.49 1.60 40.25
C THR A 192 55.78 0.10 40.19
N LEU A 193 56.78 -0.23 39.37
CA LEU A 193 57.63 -1.41 39.57
C LEU A 193 58.59 -1.08 40.71
N SER A 194 58.30 -1.52 41.93
CA SER A 194 59.31 -1.59 43.00
C SER A 194 59.98 -2.97 42.94
N LEU A 195 61.17 -3.06 42.35
CA LEU A 195 62.11 -4.16 42.55
C LEU A 195 62.69 -4.06 43.98
N PRO A 196 62.75 -5.14 44.78
CA PRO A 196 63.45 -5.11 46.05
C PRO A 196 64.97 -5.24 45.80
N SER A 197 65.70 -4.14 46.03
CA SER A 197 67.14 -4.13 46.22
C SER A 197 67.49 -4.75 47.58
N GLY A 198 68.44 -5.68 47.59
CA GLY A 198 68.79 -6.51 48.74
C GLY A 198 69.18 -5.78 50.03
N GLN A 199 68.85 -6.41 51.15
CA GLN A 199 69.52 -6.22 52.43
C GLN A 199 70.22 -7.52 52.83
N THR A 200 71.55 -7.43 52.89
CA THR A 200 72.42 -8.31 53.66
C THR A 200 72.24 -8.01 55.15
N GLY A 201 72.18 -9.04 55.99
CA GLY A 201 72.05 -8.88 57.45
C GLY A 201 72.28 -10.18 58.21
N ILE A 202 73.51 -10.35 58.67
CA ILE A 202 74.04 -11.41 59.54
C ILE A 202 73.21 -11.55 60.83
N ARG A 203 72.85 -12.79 61.20
CA ARG A 203 73.07 -13.33 62.54
C ARG A 203 73.05 -14.86 62.54
#